data_AF-A0A353YWY8-F1
#
_entry.id   AF-A0A353YWY8-F1
#
_cell.length_a   1.000
_cell.length_b   1.000
_cell.length_c   1.000
_cell.angle_alpha   90.00
_cell.angle_beta   90.00
_cell.angle_gamma   90.00
#
_symmetry.space_group_name_H-M   'P 1'
#
loop_
_entity.id
_entity.type
_entity.pdbx_description
1 polymer ?
#
loop_
_entity_poly.entity_id
_entity_poly.type
_entity_poly.pdbx_seq_one_letter_code
_entity_poly.pdbx_strand_id
1 'polypeptide(L)'
;MKRDIAMKNKNDYLKASEIKVKKLLADLYEEDSNTLQELGRVRAKFSQQINELEEKEKELTKKRTELEKYFNQLKKADAKTFNEAKDRFEISLNYAEGDKENFIEKAEAMIGFIGDKITDYQEKLHDAAEDTSELLQLHIDDLQATKDELIGKIDKLKTGGTETWKDVKYWFLEKKESVKEYISSIGNE
;
A
#
# COMPACT_ATOMS: atom_id res chain seq x y z
N MET A 1 23.95 -33.65 -64.26
CA MET A 1 24.58 -32.72 -65.23
C MET A 1 24.66 -31.34 -64.56
N LYS A 2 25.76 -31.06 -63.87
CA LYS A 2 26.02 -29.75 -63.23
C LYS A 2 26.38 -28.77 -64.35
N ARG A 3 25.55 -27.74 -64.58
CA ARG A 3 25.93 -26.64 -65.47
C ARG A 3 26.86 -25.72 -64.68
N ASP A 4 28.16 -25.99 -64.77
CA ASP A 4 29.17 -24.97 -64.55
C ASP A 4 29.01 -23.93 -65.65
N ILE A 5 28.40 -22.79 -65.32
CA ILE A 5 28.46 -21.61 -66.16
C ILE A 5 29.89 -21.09 -66.02
N ALA A 6 30.77 -21.48 -66.94
CA ALA A 6 32.06 -20.83 -67.10
C ALA A 6 31.84 -19.31 -67.27
N MET A 7 32.24 -18.52 -66.27
CA MET A 7 32.13 -17.06 -66.29
C MET A 7 33.08 -16.51 -67.36
N LYS A 8 32.53 -16.01 -68.47
CA LYS A 8 33.28 -15.74 -69.71
C LYS A 8 34.02 -14.40 -69.74
N ASN A 9 33.84 -13.48 -68.78
CA ASN A 9 34.71 -12.32 -68.58
C ASN A 9 34.64 -11.77 -67.13
N LYS A 10 35.62 -10.95 -66.74
CA LYS A 10 35.72 -10.30 -65.42
C LYS A 10 34.45 -9.55 -65.00
N ASN A 11 33.74 -8.93 -65.95
CA ASN A 11 32.57 -8.11 -65.66
C ASN A 11 31.37 -8.96 -65.19
N ASP A 12 31.17 -10.14 -65.79
CA ASP A 12 30.11 -11.07 -65.40
C ASP A 12 30.35 -11.64 -63.98
N TYR A 13 31.60 -11.95 -63.65
CA TYR A 13 31.99 -12.35 -62.30
C TYR A 13 31.73 -11.23 -61.27
N LEU A 14 32.10 -9.99 -61.60
CA LEU A 14 31.88 -8.84 -60.72
C LEU A 14 30.40 -8.59 -60.48
N LYS A 15 29.55 -8.65 -61.50
CA LYS A 15 28.09 -8.52 -61.34
C LYS A 15 27.49 -9.62 -60.47
N ALA A 16 27.88 -10.88 -60.68
CA ALA A 16 27.41 -12.00 -59.87
C ALA A 16 27.86 -11.86 -58.40
N SER A 17 29.10 -11.42 -58.19
CA SER A 17 29.64 -11.14 -56.86
C SER A 17 28.94 -9.96 -56.19
N GLU A 18 28.65 -8.89 -56.93
CA GLU A 18 27.90 -7.74 -56.44
C GLU A 18 26.49 -8.13 -55.99
N ILE A 19 25.79 -8.95 -56.78
CA ILE A 19 24.47 -9.48 -56.40
C ILE A 19 24.57 -10.31 -55.12
N LYS A 20 25.58 -11.18 -55.01
CA LYS A 20 25.79 -12.00 -53.81
C LYS A 20 26.09 -11.14 -52.58
N VAL A 21 26.95 -10.15 -52.72
CA VAL A 21 27.30 -9.20 -51.65
C VAL A 21 26.07 -8.40 -51.21
N LYS A 22 25.28 -7.87 -52.15
CA LYS A 22 24.05 -7.13 -51.81
C LYS A 22 23.03 -7.98 -51.07
N LYS A 23 22.87 -9.25 -51.45
CA LYS A 23 22.01 -10.20 -50.73
C LYS A 23 22.52 -10.44 -49.31
N LEU A 24 23.80 -10.77 -49.16
CA LEU A 24 24.40 -10.97 -47.84
C LEU A 24 24.29 -9.74 -46.95
N LEU A 25 24.48 -8.53 -47.51
CA LEU A 25 24.30 -7.29 -46.75
C LEU A 25 22.84 -7.09 -46.33
N ALA A 26 21.87 -7.39 -47.20
CA ALA A 26 20.45 -7.31 -46.85
C ALA A 26 20.10 -8.29 -45.71
N ASP A 27 20.57 -9.54 -45.81
CA ASP A 27 20.36 -10.56 -44.78
C ASP A 27 20.99 -10.12 -43.44
N LEU A 28 22.22 -9.59 -43.46
CA LEU A 28 22.89 -9.06 -42.27
C LEU A 28 22.14 -7.87 -41.66
N TYR A 29 21.63 -6.94 -42.47
CA TYR A 29 20.83 -5.82 -41.96
C TYR A 29 19.51 -6.27 -41.34
N GLU A 30 18.87 -7.29 -41.90
CA GLU A 30 17.67 -7.89 -41.32
C GLU A 30 17.98 -8.55 -39.98
N GLU A 31 19.07 -9.34 -39.90
CA GLU A 31 19.51 -9.98 -38.66
C GLU A 31 19.89 -8.95 -37.57
N ASP A 32 20.62 -7.89 -37.93
CA ASP A 32 20.95 -6.79 -37.02
C ASP A 32 19.68 -6.09 -36.50
N SER A 33 18.73 -5.80 -37.38
CA SER A 33 17.46 -5.17 -37.02
C SER A 33 16.65 -6.06 -36.05
N ASN A 34 16.56 -7.36 -36.34
CA ASN A 34 15.87 -8.32 -35.48
C ASN A 34 16.53 -8.41 -34.11
N THR A 35 17.87 -8.48 -34.08
CA THR A 35 18.66 -8.52 -32.85
C THR A 35 18.46 -7.26 -32.01
N LEU A 36 18.47 -6.07 -32.64
CA LEU A 36 18.22 -4.80 -31.96
C LEU A 36 16.79 -4.71 -31.39
N GLN A 37 15.80 -5.20 -32.13
CA GLN A 37 14.41 -5.24 -31.66
C GLN A 37 14.26 -6.16 -30.44
N GLU A 38 14.88 -7.36 -30.49
CA GLU A 38 14.88 -8.29 -29.36
C GLU A 38 15.59 -7.69 -28.14
N LEU A 39 16.77 -7.09 -28.33
CA LEU A 39 17.51 -6.40 -27.28
C LEU A 39 16.67 -5.28 -26.64
N GLY A 40 15.94 -4.52 -27.44
CA GLY A 40 15.02 -3.48 -26.97
C GLY A 40 13.89 -4.05 -26.09
N ARG A 41 13.25 -5.15 -26.52
CA ARG A 41 12.20 -5.82 -25.74
C ARG A 41 12.73 -6.35 -24.41
N VAL A 42 13.90 -7.00 -24.44
CA VAL A 42 14.55 -7.54 -23.23
C VAL A 42 14.88 -6.41 -22.25
N ARG A 43 15.47 -5.31 -22.73
CA ARG A 43 15.75 -4.13 -21.90
C ARG A 43 14.49 -3.55 -21.28
N ALA A 44 13.43 -3.36 -22.07
CA ALA A 44 12.16 -2.82 -21.55
C ALA A 44 11.58 -3.71 -20.43
N LYS A 45 11.61 -5.03 -20.62
CA LYS A 45 11.15 -5.98 -19.60
C LYS A 45 11.98 -5.90 -18.31
N PHE A 46 13.31 -5.86 -18.42
CA PHE A 46 14.16 -5.72 -17.24
C PHE A 46 14.00 -4.38 -16.54
N SER A 47 13.85 -3.27 -17.29
CA SER A 47 13.58 -1.97 -16.71
C SER A 47 12.26 -1.94 -15.92
N GLN A 48 11.20 -2.57 -16.46
CA GLN A 48 9.95 -2.72 -15.73
C GLN A 48 10.14 -3.53 -14.43
N GLN A 49 10.82 -4.67 -14.49
CA GLN A 49 11.08 -5.50 -13.32
C GLN A 49 11.93 -4.78 -12.26
N ILE A 50 12.92 -3.99 -12.68
CA ILE A 50 13.73 -3.16 -11.79
C ILE A 50 12.84 -2.17 -11.06
N ASN A 51 11.98 -1.43 -11.78
CA ASN A 51 11.07 -0.46 -11.17
C ASN A 51 10.10 -1.13 -10.16
N GLU A 52 9.55 -2.30 -10.50
CA GLU A 52 8.68 -3.06 -9.60
C GLU A 52 9.41 -3.50 -8.32
N LEU A 53 10.67 -3.93 -8.45
CA LEU A 53 11.50 -4.29 -7.30
C LEU A 53 11.89 -3.09 -6.45
N GLU A 54 12.19 -1.95 -7.06
CA GLU A 54 12.49 -0.69 -6.36
C GLU A 54 11.29 -0.20 -5.55
N GLU A 55 10.07 -0.24 -6.11
CA GLU A 55 8.86 0.12 -5.36
C GLU A 55 8.59 -0.85 -4.20
N LYS A 56 8.80 -2.15 -4.42
CA LYS A 56 8.69 -3.15 -3.36
C LYS A 56 9.73 -2.92 -2.24
N GLU A 57 10.97 -2.58 -2.59
CA GLU A 57 12.02 -2.24 -1.63
C GLU A 57 11.63 -1.02 -0.80
N LYS A 58 11.13 0.04 -1.43
CA LYS A 58 10.67 1.25 -0.74
C LYS A 58 9.56 0.93 0.28
N GLU A 59 8.55 0.15 -0.09
CA GLU A 59 7.47 -0.22 0.83
C GLU A 59 7.97 -1.13 1.97
N LEU A 60 8.89 -2.07 1.71
CA LEU A 60 9.53 -2.87 2.76
C LEU A 60 10.36 -2.01 3.71
N THR A 61 11.12 -1.06 3.19
CA THR A 61 11.92 -0.13 4.00
C THR A 61 11.03 0.76 4.88
N LYS A 62 9.88 1.22 4.37
CA LYS A 62 8.88 1.93 5.20
C LYS A 62 8.33 1.04 6.32
N LYS A 63 7.89 -0.18 6.00
CA LYS A 63 7.40 -1.15 7.00
C LYS A 63 8.44 -1.41 8.09
N ARG A 64 9.69 -1.69 7.71
CA ARG A 64 10.81 -1.90 8.65
C ARG A 64 11.01 -0.68 9.55
N THR A 65 11.09 0.51 8.97
CA THR A 65 11.37 1.75 9.72
C THR A 65 10.25 2.05 10.72
N GLU A 66 8.99 1.86 10.35
CA GLU A 66 7.86 2.05 11.26
C GLU A 66 7.85 1.01 12.40
N LEU A 67 8.11 -0.26 12.08
CA LEU A 67 8.22 -1.31 13.10
C LEU A 67 9.34 -1.02 14.10
N GLU A 68 10.53 -0.67 13.62
CA GLU A 68 11.66 -0.31 14.47
C GLU A 68 11.34 0.92 15.33
N LYS A 69 10.67 1.93 14.77
CA LYS A 69 10.23 3.12 15.50
C LYS A 69 9.28 2.74 16.64
N TYR A 70 8.20 2.02 16.36
CA TYR A 70 7.20 1.69 17.39
C TYR A 70 7.72 0.67 18.40
N PHE A 71 8.56 -0.28 17.98
CA PHE A 71 9.23 -1.19 18.90
C PHE A 71 10.16 -0.44 19.87
N ASN A 72 10.93 0.53 19.38
CA ASN A 72 11.78 1.36 20.22
C ASN A 72 10.97 2.26 21.17
N GLN A 73 9.79 2.73 20.76
CA GLN A 73 8.87 3.44 21.64
C GLN A 73 8.34 2.51 22.74
N LEU A 74 7.90 1.30 22.39
CA LEU A 74 7.44 0.29 23.34
C LEU A 74 8.52 -0.04 24.39
N LYS A 75 9.77 -0.22 23.97
CA LYS A 75 10.89 -0.48 24.90
C LYS A 75 11.17 0.65 25.90
N LYS A 76 10.81 1.88 25.55
CA LYS A 76 11.06 3.09 26.36
C LYS A 76 9.82 3.55 27.12
N ALA A 77 8.67 2.95 26.85
CA ALA A 77 7.42 3.33 27.48
C ALA A 77 7.45 3.01 28.97
N ASP A 78 6.95 3.95 29.78
CA ASP A 78 6.70 3.74 31.20
C ASP A 78 5.33 3.06 31.42
N ALA A 79 4.99 2.75 32.66
CA ALA A 79 3.74 2.09 32.99
C ALA A 79 2.48 2.85 32.51
N LYS A 80 2.56 4.20 32.40
CA LYS A 80 1.43 5.04 31.98
C LYS A 80 1.24 4.97 30.45
N THR A 81 2.33 4.94 29.69
CA THR A 81 2.34 4.99 28.22
C THR A 81 2.46 3.63 27.55
N PHE A 82 2.70 2.56 28.32
CA PHE A 82 2.96 1.21 27.81
C PHE A 82 1.84 0.68 26.93
N ASN A 83 0.58 0.81 27.36
CA ASN A 83 -0.56 0.27 26.61
C ASN A 83 -0.73 0.97 25.26
N GLU A 84 -0.51 2.27 25.19
CA GLU A 84 -0.55 3.04 23.93
C GLU A 84 0.59 2.64 23.00
N ALA A 85 1.81 2.54 23.54
CA ALA A 85 2.97 2.12 22.76
C ALA A 85 2.82 0.68 22.25
N LYS A 86 2.24 -0.21 23.07
CA LYS A 86 1.92 -1.59 22.70
C LYS A 86 0.90 -1.63 21.57
N ASP A 87 -0.20 -0.89 21.70
CA ASP A 87 -1.25 -0.82 20.69
C ASP A 87 -0.70 -0.37 19.32
N ARG A 88 0.11 0.70 19.30
CA ARG A 88 0.73 1.22 18.06
C ARG A 88 1.72 0.23 17.44
N PHE A 89 2.50 -0.45 18.27
CA PHE A 89 3.41 -1.50 17.83
C PHE A 89 2.64 -2.66 17.21
N GLU A 90 1.62 -3.19 17.88
CA GLU A 90 0.86 -4.33 17.38
C GLU A 90 0.07 -4.00 16.10
N ILE A 91 -0.49 -2.80 15.96
CA ILE A 91 -1.13 -2.37 14.69
C ILE A 91 -0.11 -2.37 13.54
N SER A 92 1.11 -1.92 13.81
CA SER A 92 2.18 -1.89 12.80
C SER A 92 2.73 -3.29 12.50
N LEU A 93 2.76 -4.18 13.50
CA LEU A 93 3.11 -5.58 13.36
C LEU A 93 2.11 -6.31 12.47
N ASN A 94 0.81 -6.21 12.77
CA ASN A 94 -0.25 -6.84 11.99
C ASN A 94 -0.22 -6.40 10.51
N TYR A 95 0.01 -5.10 10.26
CA TYR A 95 0.18 -4.58 8.90
C TYR A 95 1.44 -5.09 8.18
N ALA A 96 2.54 -5.26 8.91
CA ALA A 96 3.76 -5.82 8.34
C ALA A 96 3.59 -7.29 7.99
N GLU A 97 2.93 -8.06 8.86
CA GLU A 97 2.72 -9.51 8.74
C GLU A 97 1.65 -9.91 7.72
N GLY A 98 0.74 -9.01 7.35
CA GLY A 98 -0.38 -9.41 6.49
C GLY A 98 -1.59 -9.94 7.27
N ASP A 99 -1.59 -9.79 8.60
CA ASP A 99 -2.70 -10.13 9.50
C ASP A 99 -3.80 -9.05 9.52
N LYS A 100 -4.68 -9.11 8.51
CA LYS A 100 -5.88 -8.25 8.43
C LYS A 100 -6.91 -8.57 9.50
N GLU A 101 -7.05 -9.84 9.87
CA GLU A 101 -8.11 -10.33 10.75
C GLU A 101 -7.95 -9.75 12.15
N ASN A 102 -6.76 -9.86 12.73
CA ASN A 102 -6.44 -9.29 14.05
C ASN A 102 -6.54 -7.76 14.07
N PHE A 103 -6.21 -7.08 12.96
CA PHE A 103 -6.48 -5.64 12.86
C PHE A 103 -7.99 -5.33 12.89
N ILE A 104 -8.80 -6.10 12.15
CA ILE A 104 -10.26 -5.94 12.12
C ILE A 104 -10.84 -6.17 13.51
N GLU A 105 -10.43 -7.23 14.22
CA GLU A 105 -10.87 -7.51 15.59
C GLU A 105 -10.63 -6.32 16.54
N LYS A 106 -9.45 -5.70 16.46
CA LYS A 106 -9.13 -4.52 17.27
C LYS A 106 -9.96 -3.30 16.89
N ALA A 107 -10.23 -3.12 15.61
CA ALA A 107 -11.05 -2.04 15.13
C ALA A 107 -12.53 -2.22 15.53
N GLU A 108 -13.03 -3.46 15.49
CA GLU A 108 -14.37 -3.84 15.96
C GLU A 108 -14.50 -3.67 17.48
N ALA A 109 -13.46 -3.99 18.26
CA ALA A 109 -13.43 -3.70 19.70
C ALA A 109 -13.52 -2.19 20.00
N MET A 110 -12.86 -1.35 19.20
CA MET A 110 -12.97 0.11 19.32
C MET A 110 -14.38 0.61 18.97
N ILE A 111 -15.03 0.05 17.95
CA ILE A 111 -16.43 0.35 17.62
C ILE A 111 -17.34 0.02 18.81
N GLY A 112 -17.11 -1.13 19.45
CA GLY A 112 -17.83 -1.53 20.67
C GLY A 112 -17.64 -0.50 21.78
N PHE A 113 -16.40 -0.13 22.10
CA PHE A 113 -16.08 0.88 23.10
C PHE A 113 -16.73 2.25 22.83
N ILE A 114 -16.71 2.73 21.58
CA ILE A 114 -17.39 3.98 21.20
C ILE A 114 -18.91 3.83 21.39
N GLY A 115 -19.47 2.67 21.01
CA GLY A 115 -20.89 2.36 21.21
C GLY A 115 -21.31 2.43 22.67
N ASP A 116 -20.54 1.81 23.56
CA ASP A 116 -20.80 1.83 25.01
C ASP A 116 -20.77 3.27 25.54
N LYS A 117 -19.82 4.10 25.08
CA LYS A 117 -19.72 5.52 25.49
C LYS A 117 -20.86 6.39 24.99
N ILE A 118 -21.36 6.13 23.79
CA ILE A 118 -22.56 6.78 23.26
C ILE A 118 -23.75 6.46 24.17
N THR A 119 -23.93 5.18 24.56
CA THR A 119 -25.00 4.77 25.47
C THR A 119 -24.87 5.44 26.85
N ASP A 120 -23.66 5.45 27.44
CA ASP A 120 -23.41 6.16 28.70
C ASP A 120 -23.81 7.65 28.62
N TYR A 121 -23.50 8.32 27.51
CA TYR A 121 -23.82 9.74 27.34
C TYR A 121 -25.30 9.98 27.05
N GLN A 122 -25.98 9.07 26.35
CA GLN A 122 -27.43 9.12 26.15
C GLN A 122 -28.19 8.98 27.47
N GLU A 123 -27.71 8.11 28.38
CA GLU A 123 -28.28 7.99 29.72
C GLU A 123 -28.07 9.28 30.53
N LYS A 124 -26.86 9.85 30.51
CA LYS A 124 -26.59 11.14 31.18
C LYS A 124 -27.41 12.29 30.61
N LEU A 125 -27.65 12.29 29.29
CA LEU A 125 -28.43 13.31 28.59
C LEU A 125 -29.88 13.35 29.10
N HIS A 126 -30.46 12.20 29.43
CA HIS A 126 -31.82 12.10 29.94
C HIS A 126 -32.02 12.88 31.26
N ASP A 127 -30.99 12.92 32.10
CA ASP A 127 -31.02 13.52 33.44
C ASP A 127 -30.35 14.90 33.50
N ALA A 128 -29.86 15.42 32.37
CA ALA A 128 -29.08 16.64 32.29
C ALA A 128 -29.93 17.93 32.29
N ALA A 129 -29.36 19.01 32.83
CA ALA A 129 -29.90 20.36 32.64
C ALA A 129 -29.68 20.85 31.20
N GLU A 130 -30.43 21.87 30.77
CA GLU A 130 -30.52 22.33 29.37
C GLU A 130 -29.13 22.56 28.71
N ASP A 131 -28.26 23.37 29.33
CA ASP A 131 -26.91 23.67 28.81
C ASP A 131 -26.00 22.42 28.74
N THR A 132 -26.14 21.50 29.71
CA THR A 132 -25.39 20.23 29.72
C THR A 132 -25.94 19.25 28.68
N SER A 133 -27.24 19.36 28.38
CA SER A 133 -27.91 18.49 27.42
C SER A 133 -27.45 18.79 25.99
N GLU A 134 -27.29 20.07 25.62
CA GLU A 134 -26.75 20.46 24.32
C GLU A 134 -25.32 19.97 24.13
N LEU A 135 -24.47 20.09 25.16
CA LEU A 135 -23.09 19.63 25.11
C LEU A 135 -22.99 18.09 24.98
N LEU A 136 -23.76 17.35 25.77
CA LEU A 136 -23.81 15.89 25.68
C LEU A 136 -24.34 15.42 24.32
N GLN A 137 -25.31 16.11 23.73
CA GLN A 137 -25.81 15.79 22.40
C GLN A 137 -24.74 15.99 21.32
N LEU A 138 -23.97 17.08 21.38
CA LEU A 138 -22.83 17.29 20.47
C LEU A 138 -21.79 16.15 20.59
N HIS A 139 -21.50 15.72 21.82
CA HIS A 139 -20.59 14.60 22.05
C HIS A 139 -21.09 13.28 21.50
N ILE A 140 -22.39 13.01 21.63
CA ILE A 140 -23.03 11.83 21.04
C ILE A 140 -22.91 11.88 19.52
N ASP A 141 -23.21 13.01 18.90
CA ASP A 141 -23.20 13.16 17.44
C ASP A 141 -21.78 12.97 16.86
N ASP A 142 -20.75 13.55 17.49
CA ASP A 142 -19.35 13.39 17.10
C ASP A 142 -18.86 11.93 17.21
N LEU A 143 -19.22 11.26 18.31
CA LEU A 143 -18.87 9.85 18.51
C LEU A 143 -19.61 8.95 17.52
N GLN A 144 -20.87 9.25 17.21
CA GLN A 144 -21.67 8.53 16.23
C GLN A 144 -21.03 8.66 14.83
N ALA A 145 -20.66 9.88 14.42
CA ALA A 145 -19.99 10.13 13.15
C ALA A 145 -18.66 9.36 13.06
N THR A 146 -17.88 9.33 14.14
CA THR A 146 -16.61 8.61 14.18
C THR A 146 -16.80 7.09 14.12
N LYS A 147 -17.82 6.57 14.81
CA LYS A 147 -18.20 5.15 14.77
C LYS A 147 -18.59 4.73 13.35
N ASP A 148 -19.44 5.51 12.70
CA ASP A 148 -19.93 5.22 11.34
C ASP A 148 -18.79 5.30 10.31
N GLU A 149 -17.88 6.26 10.46
CA GLU A 149 -16.67 6.34 9.63
C GLU A 149 -15.81 5.07 9.78
N LEU A 150 -15.55 4.63 11.03
CA LEU A 150 -14.77 3.43 11.29
C LEU A 150 -15.43 2.17 10.73
N ILE A 151 -16.75 2.01 10.89
CA ILE A 151 -17.52 0.91 10.28
C ILE A 151 -17.30 0.90 8.76
N GLY A 152 -17.49 2.04 8.10
CA GLY A 152 -17.30 2.15 6.65
C GLY A 152 -15.86 1.86 6.19
N LYS A 153 -14.86 2.18 7.01
CA LYS A 153 -13.45 1.87 6.74
C LYS A 153 -13.15 0.37 6.89
N ILE A 154 -13.72 -0.29 7.91
CA ILE A 154 -13.59 -1.74 8.11
C ILE A 154 -14.28 -2.51 6.99
N ASP A 155 -15.47 -2.09 6.56
CA ASP A 155 -16.18 -2.77 5.46
C ASP A 155 -15.42 -2.67 4.14
N LYS A 156 -14.80 -1.51 3.87
CA LYS A 156 -13.86 -1.36 2.76
C LYS A 156 -12.65 -2.26 2.93
N LEU A 157 -12.11 -2.41 4.14
CA LEU A 157 -10.96 -3.29 4.38
C LEU A 157 -11.29 -4.77 4.15
N LYS A 158 -12.48 -5.22 4.58
CA LYS A 158 -12.97 -6.59 4.40
C LYS A 158 -13.06 -6.98 2.92
N THR A 159 -13.31 -6.01 2.04
CA THR A 159 -13.45 -6.23 0.59
C THR A 159 -12.27 -5.71 -0.23
N GLY A 160 -11.33 -5.00 0.39
CA GLY A 160 -10.29 -4.20 -0.26
C GLY A 160 -8.89 -4.83 -0.30
N GLY A 161 -8.04 -4.24 -1.15
CA GLY A 161 -6.65 -4.65 -1.37
C GLY A 161 -5.66 -4.03 -0.37
N THR A 162 -4.37 -4.06 -0.72
CA THR A 162 -3.28 -3.57 0.13
C THR A 162 -3.34 -2.06 0.39
N GLU A 163 -3.74 -1.25 -0.60
CA GLU A 163 -3.83 0.20 -0.39
C GLU A 163 -4.98 0.61 0.53
N THR A 164 -6.14 -0.05 0.39
CA THR A 164 -7.24 0.14 1.33
C THR A 164 -6.79 -0.16 2.76
N TRP A 165 -5.92 -1.15 2.95
CA TRP A 165 -5.38 -1.45 4.26
C TRP A 165 -4.44 -0.37 4.80
N LYS A 166 -3.56 0.16 3.96
CA LYS A 166 -2.67 1.25 4.34
C LYS A 166 -3.45 2.47 4.83
N ASP A 167 -4.48 2.87 4.07
CA ASP A 167 -5.34 4.00 4.41
C ASP A 167 -6.09 3.80 5.73
N VAL A 168 -6.68 2.63 5.91
CA VAL A 168 -7.45 2.29 7.12
C VAL A 168 -6.54 2.23 8.34
N LYS A 169 -5.31 1.70 8.21
CA LYS A 169 -4.30 1.72 9.29
C LYS A 169 -3.95 3.16 9.70
N TYR A 170 -3.61 4.02 8.74
CA TYR A 170 -3.20 5.40 9.08
C TYR A 170 -4.34 6.17 9.75
N TRP A 171 -5.55 6.06 9.19
CA TRP A 171 -6.74 6.63 9.81
C TRP A 171 -6.92 6.13 11.25
N PHE A 172 -6.79 4.82 11.47
CA PHE A 172 -6.97 4.22 12.80
C PHE A 172 -5.91 4.69 13.80
N LEU A 173 -4.65 4.79 13.38
CA LEU A 173 -3.56 5.29 14.24
C LEU A 173 -3.73 6.77 14.60
N GLU A 174 -4.24 7.60 13.69
CA GLU A 174 -4.47 9.02 13.93
C GLU A 174 -5.72 9.26 14.78
N LYS A 175 -6.84 8.62 14.43
CA LYS A 175 -8.15 8.90 15.05
C LYS A 175 -8.36 8.21 16.39
N LYS A 176 -7.77 7.03 16.61
CA LYS A 176 -7.91 6.31 17.88
C LYS A 176 -7.49 7.17 19.07
N GLU A 177 -6.41 7.93 18.95
CA GLU A 177 -5.90 8.78 20.02
C GLU A 177 -6.80 9.98 20.25
N SER A 178 -7.21 10.66 19.18
CA SER A 178 -8.16 11.77 19.28
C SER A 178 -9.47 11.35 19.94
N VAL A 179 -9.99 10.16 19.63
CA VAL A 179 -11.22 9.63 20.23
C VAL A 179 -11.03 9.31 21.72
N LYS A 180 -9.91 8.67 22.10
CA LYS A 180 -9.62 8.37 23.51
C LYS A 180 -9.44 9.63 24.34
N GLU A 181 -8.72 10.62 23.82
CA GLU A 181 -8.52 11.91 24.46
C GLU A 181 -9.85 12.65 24.63
N TYR A 182 -10.68 12.69 23.58
CA TYR A 182 -12.00 13.29 23.59
C TYR A 182 -12.94 12.64 24.61
N ILE A 183 -13.00 11.31 24.65
CA ILE A 183 -13.81 10.58 25.65
C ILE A 183 -13.31 10.87 27.07
N SER A 184 -12.00 10.99 27.26
CA SER A 184 -11.40 11.29 28.57
C SER A 184 -11.63 12.73 29.02
N SER A 185 -11.74 13.70 28.11
CA SER A 185 -12.06 15.09 28.49
C SER A 185 -13.50 15.24 28.99
N ILE A 186 -14.43 14.48 28.41
CA ILE A 186 -15.86 14.53 28.78
C ILE A 186 -16.12 13.83 30.12
N GLY A 187 -15.36 12.78 30.46
CA GLY A 187 -15.54 12.05 31.71
C GLY A 187 -15.00 12.73 32.97
N ASN A 188 -14.28 13.85 32.82
CA ASN A 188 -13.69 14.62 33.93
C ASN A 188 -14.46 15.91 34.26
N GLU A 189 -15.54 16.20 33.55
CA GLU A 189 -16.52 17.24 33.85
C GLU A 189 -17.72 16.66 34.61
#